data_AF-A0A931G6E1-F1
#
_entry.id   AF-A0A931G6E1-F1
#
_cell.length_a   1.000
_cell.length_b   1.000
_cell.length_c   1.000
_cell.angle_alpha   90.00
_cell.angle_beta   90.00
_cell.angle_gamma   90.00
#
_symmetry.space_group_name_H-M   'P 1'
#
loop_
_entity.id
_entity.type
_entity.pdbx_description
1 polymer ?
#
loop_
_entity_poly.entity_id
_entity_poly.type
_entity_poly.pdbx_seq_one_letter_code
_entity_poly.pdbx_strand_id
1 'polypeptide(L)'
;MEFVPALTLWTLSALRLPTMFDAKRASVFRATVLAAVACTLYVPSIYMVADRDLGGLNYAGLLLLLFLLCGFWQFRTAIVLAMVPNRERRRRQVTVGRAAIACAGAAVAVGFFTSRTNASDQNFPLTYGDQPGMAVFLWSGSAFIIWVCYDIARVCRHNVPQMRSRAFRAGFALIGLGCLAFALVLVDRLAYGAVLHSEGPHGADIGVLDAFYSIGETLAVLMVSLGLIIVRMPGQLHRERLGFRSRILLIKLFPLWRKQTAQRPDLVLEPPISNALNTFRRHPETQLHRRVIEIRDCEMARGHMAPAMTPRDLSLLEHAEDVLTRHA
;
A
#
# COMPACT_ATOMS: atom_id res chain seq x y z
N MET A 1 -6.83 3.10 -23.68
CA MET A 1 -6.36 2.44 -22.43
C MET A 1 -5.81 3.44 -21.41
N GLU A 2 -5.62 4.71 -21.78
CA GLU A 2 -4.89 5.72 -21.01
C GLU A 2 -5.45 5.99 -19.60
N PHE A 3 -6.77 5.85 -19.39
CA PHE A 3 -7.39 6.07 -18.07
C PHE A 3 -7.30 4.86 -17.13
N VAL A 4 -6.98 3.65 -17.63
CA VAL A 4 -7.01 2.42 -16.82
C VAL A 4 -6.01 2.47 -15.67
N PRO A 5 -4.74 2.86 -15.87
CA PRO A 5 -3.77 3.01 -14.78
C PRO A 5 -4.24 4.02 -13.72
N ALA A 6 -4.73 5.20 -14.16
CA ALA A 6 -5.19 6.26 -13.27
C ALA A 6 -6.39 5.81 -12.42
N LEU A 7 -7.42 5.23 -13.05
CA LEU A 7 -8.61 4.71 -12.35
C LEU A 7 -8.26 3.61 -11.36
N THR A 8 -7.35 2.70 -11.72
CA THR A 8 -6.89 1.62 -10.85
C THR A 8 -6.19 2.19 -9.60
N LEU A 9 -5.29 3.16 -9.78
CA LEU A 9 -4.55 3.78 -8.68
C LEU A 9 -5.42 4.67 -7.80
N TRP A 10 -6.40 5.38 -8.37
CA TRP A 10 -7.41 6.12 -7.60
C TRP A 10 -8.29 5.19 -6.77
N THR A 11 -8.75 4.09 -7.35
CA THR A 11 -9.52 3.05 -6.63
C THR A 11 -8.68 2.47 -5.49
N LEU A 12 -7.42 2.13 -5.74
CA LEU A 12 -6.50 1.63 -4.72
C LEU A 12 -6.25 2.64 -3.59
N SER A 13 -6.15 3.93 -3.95
CA SER A 13 -5.98 5.03 -2.99
C SER A 13 -7.22 5.19 -2.12
N ALA A 14 -8.42 5.17 -2.71
CA ALA A 14 -9.69 5.22 -1.98
C ALA A 14 -9.84 4.05 -1.00
N LEU A 15 -9.53 2.81 -1.44
CA LEU A 15 -9.52 1.62 -0.57
C LEU A 15 -8.52 1.73 0.59
N ARG A 16 -7.48 2.55 0.44
CA ARG A 16 -6.42 2.77 1.43
C ARG A 16 -6.61 4.04 2.26
N LEU A 17 -7.67 4.81 2.05
CA LEU A 17 -7.97 6.02 2.82
C LEU A 17 -7.91 5.82 4.35
N PRO A 18 -8.42 4.70 4.94
CA PRO A 18 -8.33 4.48 6.39
C PRO A 18 -6.89 4.36 6.92
N THR A 19 -5.92 4.04 6.05
CA THR A 19 -4.51 3.89 6.43
C THR A 19 -3.73 5.21 6.42
N MET A 20 -4.35 6.32 6.00
CA MET A 20 -3.76 7.66 6.09
C MET A 20 -3.34 8.02 7.53
N PHE A 21 -4.12 7.59 8.52
CA PHE A 21 -3.89 7.91 9.93
C PHE A 21 -2.87 6.98 10.62
N ASP A 22 -2.43 5.91 9.96
CA ASP A 22 -1.42 4.99 10.51
C ASP A 22 -0.04 5.36 9.93
N ALA A 23 0.82 5.95 10.75
CA ALA A 23 2.17 6.38 10.36
C ALA A 23 3.01 5.26 9.71
N LYS A 24 2.76 3.98 10.06
CA LYS A 24 3.49 2.84 9.48
C LYS A 24 2.97 2.45 8.10
N ARG A 25 1.71 2.77 7.78
CA ARG A 25 1.04 2.39 6.52
C ARG A 25 0.83 3.57 5.57
N ALA A 26 1.01 4.79 6.07
CA ALA A 26 0.84 6.03 5.32
C ALA A 26 1.75 6.12 4.09
N SER A 27 2.95 5.50 4.11
CA SER A 27 3.86 5.51 2.97
C SER A 27 3.25 4.86 1.71
N VAL A 28 2.55 3.74 1.85
CA VAL A 28 1.90 3.11 0.68
C VAL A 28 0.74 3.96 0.17
N PHE A 29 -0.05 4.55 1.08
CA PHE A 29 -1.15 5.43 0.68
C PHE A 29 -0.62 6.66 -0.08
N ARG A 30 0.44 7.31 0.43
CA ARG A 30 1.10 8.42 -0.27
C ARG A 30 1.61 7.99 -1.64
N ALA A 31 2.26 6.82 -1.72
CA ALA A 31 2.73 6.28 -2.99
C ALA A 31 1.61 6.12 -4.02
N THR A 32 0.47 5.54 -3.63
CA THR A 32 -0.65 5.32 -4.56
C THR A 32 -1.31 6.62 -4.99
N VAL A 33 -1.43 7.62 -4.08
CA VAL A 33 -1.97 8.94 -4.43
C VAL A 33 -1.04 9.68 -5.39
N LEU A 34 0.27 9.72 -5.10
CA LEU A 34 1.26 10.37 -5.96
C LEU A 34 1.30 9.72 -7.35
N ALA A 35 1.26 8.39 -7.41
CA ALA A 35 1.19 7.65 -8.68
C ALA A 35 -0.14 7.90 -9.41
N ALA A 36 -1.28 7.96 -8.70
CA ALA A 36 -2.57 8.28 -9.31
C ALA A 36 -2.57 9.67 -9.94
N VAL A 37 -2.00 10.68 -9.25
CA VAL A 37 -1.84 12.04 -9.78
C VAL A 37 -0.94 12.04 -11.01
N ALA A 38 0.22 11.36 -10.96
CA ALA A 38 1.12 11.25 -12.10
C ALA A 38 0.46 10.59 -13.32
N CYS A 39 -0.23 9.45 -13.14
CA CYS A 39 -0.96 8.79 -14.22
C CYS A 39 -2.15 9.64 -14.73
N THR A 40 -2.74 10.49 -13.89
CA THR A 40 -3.79 11.41 -14.30
C THR A 40 -3.22 12.51 -15.20
N LEU A 41 -2.08 13.10 -14.81
CA LEU A 41 -1.35 14.07 -15.63
C LEU A 41 -0.75 13.45 -16.90
N TYR A 42 -0.57 12.13 -16.94
CA TYR A 42 -0.11 11.41 -18.12
C TYR A 42 -1.18 11.24 -19.21
N VAL A 43 -2.45 11.55 -18.93
CA VAL A 43 -3.48 11.53 -19.97
C VAL A 43 -3.34 12.80 -20.83
N PRO A 44 -3.19 12.71 -22.16
CA PRO A 44 -2.91 13.87 -23.01
C PRO A 44 -3.92 15.01 -22.87
N SER A 45 -5.21 14.70 -22.78
CA SER A 45 -6.27 15.71 -22.61
C SER A 45 -6.15 16.47 -21.28
N ILE A 46 -5.76 15.78 -20.21
CA ILE A 46 -5.57 16.38 -18.88
C ILE A 46 -4.25 17.14 -18.83
N TYR A 47 -3.20 16.57 -19.42
CA TYR A 47 -1.88 17.18 -19.54
C TYR A 47 -1.96 18.57 -20.18
N MET A 48 -2.61 18.67 -21.35
CA MET A 48 -2.68 19.92 -22.10
C MET A 48 -3.48 21.00 -21.37
N VAL A 49 -4.55 20.63 -20.66
CA VAL A 49 -5.33 21.56 -19.84
C VAL A 49 -4.52 22.03 -18.64
N ALA A 50 -3.92 21.09 -17.89
CA ALA A 50 -3.11 21.41 -16.73
C ALA A 50 -1.89 22.27 -17.09
N ASP A 51 -1.23 21.98 -18.21
CA ASP A 51 -0.06 22.74 -18.64
C ASP A 51 -0.43 24.16 -19.09
N ARG A 52 -1.56 24.31 -19.79
CA ARG A 52 -2.10 25.62 -20.16
C ARG A 52 -2.33 26.49 -18.93
N ASP A 53 -2.92 25.93 -17.88
CA ASP A 53 -3.18 26.65 -16.62
C ASP A 53 -1.89 27.01 -15.87
N LEU A 54 -0.82 26.25 -16.08
CA LEU A 54 0.51 26.51 -15.52
C LEU A 54 1.38 27.44 -16.37
N GLY A 55 0.89 27.92 -17.52
CA GLY A 55 1.58 28.88 -18.38
C GLY A 55 2.03 28.34 -19.74
N GLY A 56 1.77 27.08 -20.07
CA GLY A 56 1.98 26.49 -21.40
C GLY A 56 3.44 26.19 -21.75
N LEU A 57 4.31 26.03 -20.73
CA LEU A 57 5.75 25.81 -20.89
C LEU A 57 6.20 24.40 -20.44
N ASN A 58 5.31 23.41 -20.43
CA ASN A 58 5.53 22.03 -19.97
C ASN A 58 5.82 21.86 -18.47
N TYR A 59 5.38 22.80 -17.62
CA TYR A 59 5.44 22.63 -16.17
C TYR A 59 4.64 21.42 -15.70
N ALA A 60 3.57 21.04 -16.41
CA ALA A 60 2.83 19.81 -16.12
C ALA A 60 3.72 18.56 -16.21
N GLY A 61 4.65 18.52 -17.17
CA GLY A 61 5.58 17.39 -17.33
C GLY A 61 6.62 17.31 -16.22
N LEU A 62 7.14 18.47 -15.77
CA LEU A 62 7.99 18.52 -14.59
C LEU A 62 7.26 17.99 -13.35
N LEU A 63 6.04 18.48 -13.10
CA LEU A 63 5.22 18.02 -11.98
C LEU A 63 4.93 16.53 -12.06
N LEU A 64 4.54 16.03 -13.24
CA LEU A 64 4.31 14.61 -13.49
C LEU A 64 5.51 13.78 -13.08
N LEU A 65 6.71 14.11 -13.57
CA LEU A 65 7.91 13.34 -13.26
C LEU A 65 8.27 13.43 -11.77
N LEU A 66 8.15 14.61 -11.15
CA LEU A 66 8.38 14.77 -9.71
C LEU A 66 7.39 13.93 -8.86
N PHE A 67 6.11 13.91 -9.22
CA PHE A 67 5.11 13.06 -8.58
C PHE A 67 5.46 11.58 -8.75
N LEU A 68 5.93 11.17 -9.93
CA LEU A 68 6.35 9.80 -10.20
C LEU A 68 7.56 9.41 -9.34
N LEU A 69 8.61 10.26 -9.29
CA LEU A 69 9.78 10.04 -8.44
C LEU A 69 9.39 9.90 -6.96
N CYS A 70 8.55 10.82 -6.48
CA CYS A 70 8.06 10.79 -5.10
C CYS A 70 7.20 9.53 -4.83
N GLY A 71 6.35 9.14 -5.77
CA GLY A 71 5.51 7.96 -5.69
C GLY A 71 6.33 6.68 -5.57
N PHE A 72 7.29 6.48 -6.48
CA PHE A 72 8.21 5.34 -6.44
C PHE A 72 9.08 5.33 -5.18
N TRP A 73 9.52 6.49 -4.72
CA TRP A 73 10.27 6.60 -3.46
C TRP A 73 9.45 6.18 -2.25
N GLN A 74 8.22 6.68 -2.12
CA GLN A 74 7.30 6.29 -1.04
C GLN A 74 6.99 4.80 -1.13
N PHE A 75 6.83 4.27 -2.34
CA PHE A 75 6.57 2.86 -2.59
C PHE A 75 7.74 1.97 -2.13
N ARG A 76 8.97 2.30 -2.57
CA ARG A 76 10.20 1.63 -2.13
C ARG A 76 10.34 1.64 -0.62
N THR A 77 10.13 2.81 -0.01
CA THR A 77 10.19 2.97 1.45
C THR A 77 9.21 2.04 2.13
N ALA A 78 7.98 1.93 1.62
CA ALA A 78 6.99 1.03 2.18
C ALA A 78 7.38 -0.46 2.08
N ILE A 79 7.94 -0.89 0.94
CA ILE A 79 8.42 -2.27 0.77
C ILE A 79 9.58 -2.57 1.71
N VAL A 80 10.55 -1.66 1.81
CA VAL A 80 11.70 -1.79 2.73
C VAL A 80 11.23 -1.84 4.19
N LEU A 81 10.26 -1.00 4.57
CA LEU A 81 9.66 -1.02 5.90
C LEU A 81 8.91 -2.33 6.20
N ALA A 82 8.27 -2.93 5.19
CA ALA A 82 7.52 -4.17 5.33
C ALA A 82 8.39 -5.43 5.35
N MET A 83 9.51 -5.44 4.61
CA MET A 83 10.29 -6.66 4.37
C MET A 83 11.63 -6.73 5.09
N VAL A 84 12.23 -5.60 5.51
CA VAL A 84 13.58 -5.61 6.10
C VAL A 84 13.48 -5.63 7.64
N PRO A 85 13.75 -6.78 8.29
CA PRO A 85 13.60 -6.90 9.75
C PRO A 85 14.66 -6.08 10.50
N ASN A 86 15.90 -6.08 10.01
CA ASN A 86 17.01 -5.37 10.65
C ASN A 86 16.81 -3.84 10.59
N ARG A 87 16.70 -3.21 11.78
CA ARG A 87 16.44 -1.77 11.93
C ARG A 87 17.56 -0.90 11.38
N GLU A 88 18.81 -1.27 11.56
CA GLU A 88 19.97 -0.48 11.11
C GLU A 88 20.09 -0.50 9.60
N ARG A 89 20.00 -1.71 9.00
CA ARG A 89 19.99 -1.88 7.55
C ARG A 89 18.85 -1.09 6.89
N ARG A 90 17.66 -1.14 7.51
CA ARG A 90 16.49 -0.38 7.07
C ARG A 90 16.73 1.12 7.14
N ARG A 91 17.26 1.64 8.26
CA ARG A 91 17.58 3.07 8.42
C ARG A 91 18.59 3.52 7.35
N ARG A 92 19.65 2.76 7.13
CA ARG A 92 20.65 3.05 6.08
C ARG A 92 20.03 3.09 4.69
N GLN A 93 19.21 2.09 4.32
CA GLN A 93 18.54 2.04 3.01
C GLN A 93 17.56 3.20 2.79
N VAL A 94 16.88 3.66 3.85
CA VAL A 94 16.00 4.83 3.79
C VAL A 94 16.83 6.10 3.65
N THR A 95 17.91 6.27 4.42
CA THR A 95 18.76 7.47 4.32
C THR A 95 19.44 7.59 2.94
N VAL A 96 20.04 6.50 2.44
CA VAL A 96 20.65 6.48 1.10
C VAL A 96 19.62 6.81 0.03
N GLY A 97 18.42 6.25 0.17
CA GLY A 97 17.36 6.51 -0.79
C GLY A 97 16.79 7.93 -0.72
N ARG A 98 16.78 8.58 0.45
CA ARG A 98 16.44 10.02 0.58
C ARG A 98 17.45 10.89 -0.14
N ALA A 99 18.74 10.56 -0.04
CA ALA A 99 19.78 11.25 -0.81
C ALA A 99 19.57 11.01 -2.32
N ALA A 100 19.27 9.77 -2.73
CA ALA A 100 19.04 9.43 -4.14
C ALA A 100 17.86 10.20 -4.76
N ILE A 101 16.71 10.30 -4.08
CA ILE A 101 15.58 11.09 -4.60
C ILE A 101 15.89 12.59 -4.60
N ALA A 102 16.61 13.11 -3.61
CA ALA A 102 17.01 14.51 -3.59
C ALA A 102 17.94 14.84 -4.77
N CYS A 103 18.94 14.00 -5.02
CA CYS A 103 19.84 14.14 -6.15
C CYS A 103 19.11 14.00 -7.50
N ALA A 104 18.26 12.99 -7.65
CA ALA A 104 17.49 12.77 -8.87
C ALA A 104 16.50 13.92 -9.12
N GLY A 105 15.77 14.37 -8.10
CA GLY A 105 14.84 15.49 -8.19
C GLY A 105 15.55 16.80 -8.53
N ALA A 106 16.73 17.06 -7.96
CA ALA A 106 17.55 18.21 -8.31
C ALA A 106 18.05 18.13 -9.75
N ALA A 107 18.55 16.98 -10.21
CA ALA A 107 18.99 16.78 -11.58
C ALA A 107 17.85 16.96 -12.59
N VAL A 108 16.67 16.41 -12.30
CA VAL A 108 15.44 16.60 -13.08
C VAL A 108 15.06 18.08 -13.15
N ALA A 109 15.01 18.78 -12.01
CA ALA A 109 14.67 20.20 -12.00
C ALA A 109 15.67 21.05 -12.79
N VAL A 110 16.98 20.84 -12.57
CA VAL A 110 18.03 21.55 -13.31
C VAL A 110 17.96 21.24 -14.81
N GLY A 111 17.77 19.98 -15.19
CA GLY A 111 17.61 19.58 -16.59
C GLY A 111 16.42 20.26 -17.26
N PHE A 112 15.27 20.32 -16.57
CA PHE A 112 14.10 21.03 -17.06
C PHE A 112 14.35 22.54 -17.23
N PHE A 113 14.83 23.23 -16.19
CA PHE A 113 15.02 24.69 -16.23
C PHE A 113 16.14 25.16 -17.16
N THR A 114 17.09 24.27 -17.49
CA THR A 114 18.12 24.55 -18.51
C THR A 114 17.66 24.26 -19.93
N SER A 115 16.50 23.61 -20.09
CA SER A 115 15.90 23.32 -21.39
C SER A 115 14.97 24.45 -21.84
N ARG A 116 14.80 24.58 -23.16
CA ARG A 116 13.89 25.51 -23.80
C ARG A 116 12.59 24.79 -24.16
N THR A 117 11.58 24.90 -23.30
CA THR A 117 10.24 24.33 -23.48
C THR A 117 9.25 25.40 -23.93
N ASN A 118 9.30 25.77 -25.21
CA ASN A 118 8.54 26.91 -25.74
C ASN A 118 7.08 26.59 -26.09
N ALA A 119 6.67 25.31 -26.05
CA ALA A 119 5.30 24.89 -26.34
C ALA A 119 4.92 23.61 -25.59
N SER A 120 3.66 23.47 -25.18
CA SER A 120 3.15 22.26 -24.54
C SER A 120 3.24 21.05 -25.47
N ASP A 121 4.05 20.07 -25.10
CA ASP A 121 4.15 18.77 -25.78
C ASP A 121 4.52 17.69 -24.76
N GLN A 122 3.75 16.61 -24.76
CA GLN A 122 3.92 15.50 -23.85
C GLN A 122 5.02 14.52 -24.30
N ASN A 123 5.35 14.50 -25.60
CA ASN A 123 6.37 13.61 -26.15
C ASN A 123 7.77 14.21 -26.00
N PHE A 124 8.19 14.42 -24.74
CA PHE A 124 9.50 14.99 -24.42
C PHE A 124 10.70 14.38 -25.16
N PRO A 125 10.81 13.03 -25.29
CA PRO A 125 11.93 12.45 -26.02
C PRO A 125 11.97 12.81 -27.50
N LEU A 126 10.81 13.01 -28.13
CA LEU A 126 10.68 13.33 -29.55
C LEU A 126 10.89 14.83 -29.80
N THR A 127 10.25 15.68 -29.00
CA THR A 127 10.17 17.12 -29.26
C THR A 127 11.37 17.89 -28.72
N TYR A 128 12.01 17.38 -27.66
CA TYR A 128 13.08 18.05 -26.94
C TYR A 128 14.34 17.19 -26.80
N GLY A 129 14.42 16.04 -27.49
CA GLY A 129 15.51 15.07 -27.36
C GLY A 129 16.88 15.57 -27.84
N ASP A 130 16.91 16.64 -28.63
CA ASP A 130 18.11 17.34 -29.09
C ASP A 130 18.76 18.22 -28.01
N GLN A 131 18.03 18.52 -26.93
CA GLN A 131 18.50 19.41 -25.87
C GLN A 131 19.21 18.64 -24.74
N PRO A 132 20.43 19.04 -24.35
CA PRO A 132 21.18 18.34 -23.31
C PRO A 132 20.50 18.43 -21.94
N GLY A 133 19.81 19.54 -21.64
CA GLY A 133 19.02 19.69 -20.41
C GLY A 133 17.88 18.66 -20.34
N MET A 134 17.19 18.41 -21.46
CA MET A 134 16.09 17.46 -21.52
C MET A 134 16.61 16.03 -21.44
N ALA A 135 17.77 15.75 -22.03
CA ALA A 135 18.44 14.47 -21.85
C ALA A 135 18.71 14.22 -20.34
N VAL A 136 19.27 15.21 -19.62
CA VAL A 136 19.45 15.09 -18.15
C VAL A 136 18.13 14.85 -17.44
N PHE A 137 17.06 15.57 -17.79
CA PHE A 137 15.71 15.39 -17.24
C PHE A 137 15.21 13.94 -17.40
N LEU A 138 15.22 13.41 -18.62
CA LEU A 138 14.70 12.09 -18.95
C LEU A 138 15.55 10.95 -18.39
N TRP A 139 16.88 11.05 -18.54
CA TRP A 139 17.81 10.00 -18.10
C TRP A 139 17.88 9.92 -16.58
N SER A 140 17.97 11.06 -15.88
CA SER A 140 18.04 11.04 -14.41
C SER A 140 16.74 10.52 -13.78
N GLY A 141 15.58 10.95 -14.30
CA GLY A 141 14.29 10.45 -13.85
C GLY A 141 14.13 8.96 -14.10
N SER A 142 14.43 8.50 -15.32
CA SER A 142 14.32 7.09 -15.70
C SER A 142 15.29 6.20 -14.94
N ALA A 143 16.55 6.61 -14.78
CA ALA A 143 17.56 5.87 -14.04
C ALA A 143 17.15 5.68 -12.58
N PHE A 144 16.59 6.72 -11.93
CA PHE A 144 16.09 6.61 -10.57
C PHE A 144 14.93 5.60 -10.48
N ILE A 145 13.95 5.67 -11.38
CA ILE A 145 12.79 4.77 -11.36
C ILE A 145 13.23 3.32 -11.62
N ILE A 146 14.09 3.08 -12.61
CA ILE A 146 14.65 1.74 -12.89
C ILE A 146 15.39 1.21 -11.65
N TRP A 147 16.23 2.02 -11.02
CA TRP A 147 16.93 1.64 -9.80
C TRP A 147 15.97 1.26 -8.67
N VAL A 148 14.91 2.06 -8.45
CA VAL A 148 13.88 1.77 -7.45
C VAL A 148 13.17 0.45 -7.76
N CYS A 149 12.72 0.26 -9.01
CA CYS A 149 12.04 -0.97 -9.44
C CYS A 149 12.93 -2.21 -9.24
N TYR A 150 14.20 -2.12 -9.62
CA TYR A 150 15.17 -3.18 -9.41
C TYR A 150 15.39 -3.49 -7.92
N ASP A 151 15.54 -2.46 -7.08
CA ASP A 151 15.75 -2.66 -5.64
C ASP A 151 14.52 -3.29 -4.98
N ILE A 152 13.30 -2.88 -5.35
CA ILE A 152 12.05 -3.51 -4.89
C ILE A 152 12.02 -4.98 -5.32
N ALA A 153 12.28 -5.27 -6.59
CA ALA A 153 12.27 -6.65 -7.10
C ALA A 153 13.32 -7.53 -6.40
N ARG A 154 14.51 -6.98 -6.14
CA ARG A 154 15.58 -7.65 -5.39
C ARG A 154 15.15 -7.95 -3.95
N VAL A 155 14.57 -6.97 -3.25
CA VAL A 155 14.06 -7.13 -1.88
C VAL A 155 12.95 -8.17 -1.84
N CYS A 156 12.00 -8.13 -2.79
CA CYS A 156 10.95 -9.15 -2.92
C CYS A 156 11.57 -10.53 -3.14
N ARG A 157 12.44 -10.71 -4.14
CA ARG A 157 13.05 -12.01 -4.47
C ARG A 157 13.77 -12.64 -3.27
N HIS A 158 14.46 -11.85 -2.46
CA HIS A 158 15.20 -12.36 -1.30
C HIS A 158 14.30 -12.74 -0.12
N ASN A 159 13.24 -11.97 0.17
CA ASN A 159 12.43 -12.14 1.38
C ASN A 159 11.15 -12.94 1.16
N VAL A 160 10.61 -12.97 -0.07
CA VAL A 160 9.37 -13.69 -0.43
C VAL A 160 9.44 -15.20 -0.14
N PRO A 161 10.56 -15.92 -0.39
CA PRO A 161 10.65 -17.35 -0.07
C PRO A 161 10.55 -17.66 1.43
N GLN A 162 10.89 -16.70 2.30
CA GLN A 162 10.88 -16.85 3.75
C GLN A 162 9.49 -16.64 4.37
N MET A 163 8.50 -16.21 3.57
CA MET A 163 7.15 -15.91 4.05
C MET A 163 6.30 -17.18 4.22
N ARG A 164 5.73 -17.37 5.42
CA ARG A 164 4.88 -18.53 5.75
C ARG A 164 3.53 -18.55 5.02
N SER A 165 2.99 -17.38 4.68
CA SER A 165 1.67 -17.28 4.04
C SER A 165 1.76 -17.22 2.52
N ARG A 166 1.04 -18.13 1.85
CA ARG A 166 0.96 -18.21 0.37
C ARG A 166 0.41 -16.93 -0.25
N ALA A 167 -0.55 -16.27 0.41
CA ALA A 167 -1.15 -15.03 -0.08
C ALA A 167 -0.15 -13.87 -0.07
N PHE A 168 0.59 -13.69 1.03
CA PHE A 168 1.66 -12.68 1.10
C PHE A 168 2.76 -12.97 0.08
N ARG A 169 3.14 -14.23 -0.07
CA ARG A 169 4.13 -14.67 -1.06
C ARG A 169 3.71 -14.30 -2.49
N ALA A 170 2.46 -14.62 -2.87
CA ALA A 170 1.92 -14.30 -4.18
C ALA A 170 1.81 -12.78 -4.40
N GLY A 171 1.31 -12.03 -3.42
CA GLY A 171 1.13 -10.58 -3.55
C GLY A 171 2.46 -9.84 -3.73
N PHE A 172 3.49 -10.20 -2.97
CA PHE A 172 4.82 -9.59 -3.11
C PHE A 172 5.61 -10.08 -4.32
N ALA A 173 5.41 -11.33 -4.76
CA ALA A 173 5.94 -11.80 -6.03
C ALA A 173 5.35 -11.01 -7.20
N LEU A 174 4.03 -10.75 -7.18
CA LEU A 174 3.35 -9.99 -8.21
C LEU A 174 3.81 -8.52 -8.23
N ILE A 175 4.02 -7.90 -7.06
CA ILE A 175 4.64 -6.58 -6.95
C ILE A 175 6.03 -6.56 -7.57
N GLY A 176 6.88 -7.54 -7.24
CA GLY A 176 8.25 -7.63 -7.76
C GLY A 176 8.27 -7.80 -9.29
N LEU A 177 7.42 -8.68 -9.82
CA LEU A 177 7.28 -8.88 -11.27
C LEU A 177 6.76 -7.63 -11.97
N GLY A 178 5.75 -6.97 -11.40
CA GLY A 178 5.21 -5.71 -11.94
C GLY A 178 6.26 -4.59 -11.96
N CYS A 179 7.12 -4.49 -10.93
CA CYS A 179 8.24 -3.53 -10.92
C CYS A 179 9.27 -3.83 -12.02
N LEU A 180 9.62 -5.11 -12.22
CA LEU A 180 10.53 -5.50 -13.30
C LEU A 180 9.92 -5.21 -14.68
N ALA A 181 8.64 -5.54 -14.88
CA ALA A 181 7.93 -5.21 -16.11
C ALA A 181 7.94 -3.70 -16.37
N PHE A 182 7.65 -2.88 -15.35
CA PHE A 182 7.70 -1.43 -15.48
C PHE A 182 9.09 -0.91 -15.83
N ALA A 183 10.15 -1.47 -15.23
CA ALA A 183 11.52 -1.11 -15.56
C ALA A 183 11.87 -1.46 -17.01
N LEU A 184 11.43 -2.62 -17.52
CA LEU A 184 11.62 -3.02 -18.91
C LEU A 184 10.89 -2.09 -19.88
N VAL A 185 9.65 -1.72 -19.57
CA VAL A 185 8.87 -0.73 -20.35
C VAL A 185 9.56 0.64 -20.37
N LEU A 186 10.18 1.05 -19.27
CA LEU A 186 10.88 2.32 -19.23
C LEU A 186 12.19 2.28 -20.04
N VAL A 187 12.91 1.15 -20.03
CA VAL A 187 14.08 0.93 -20.89
C VAL A 187 13.66 0.92 -22.37
N ASP A 188 12.56 0.26 -22.70
CA ASP A 188 11.97 0.27 -24.04
C ASP A 188 11.63 1.71 -24.49
N ARG A 189 11.03 2.53 -23.61
CA ARG A 189 10.74 3.94 -23.92
C ARG A 189 11.99 4.80 -24.13
N LEU A 190 13.07 4.52 -23.40
CA LEU A 190 14.36 5.18 -23.62
C LEU A 190 14.99 4.73 -24.95
N ALA A 191 14.90 3.45 -25.28
CA ALA A 191 15.37 2.91 -26.56
C ALA A 191 14.58 3.49 -27.73
N TYR A 192 13.26 3.63 -27.59
CA TYR A 192 12.39 4.32 -28.55
C TYR A 192 12.89 5.73 -28.86
N GLY A 193 13.19 6.52 -27.83
CA GLY A 193 13.74 7.87 -28.00
C GLY A 193 15.09 7.89 -28.73
N ALA A 194 15.95 6.91 -28.45
CA ALA A 194 17.27 6.79 -29.09
C ALA A 194 17.17 6.36 -30.57
N VAL A 195 16.36 5.34 -30.87
CA VAL A 195 16.16 4.80 -32.23
C VAL A 195 15.49 5.84 -33.14
N LEU A 196 14.52 6.58 -32.61
CA LEU A 196 13.83 7.64 -33.33
C LEU A 196 14.79 8.76 -33.77
N HIS A 197 15.80 9.05 -32.94
CA HIS A 197 16.84 10.01 -33.28
C HIS A 197 17.79 9.51 -34.39
N SER A 198 17.99 8.19 -34.50
CA SER A 198 18.89 7.60 -35.50
C SER A 198 18.22 7.22 -36.83
N GLU A 199 16.96 6.79 -36.83
CA GLU A 199 16.29 6.18 -38.01
C GLU A 199 15.10 6.99 -38.54
N GLY A 200 14.57 7.95 -37.78
CA GLY A 200 13.40 8.74 -38.16
C GLY A 200 12.04 8.02 -38.05
N PRO A 201 10.90 8.70 -38.29
CA PRO A 201 9.57 8.27 -37.82
C PRO A 201 8.91 7.07 -38.53
N HIS A 202 9.55 6.46 -39.53
CA HIS A 202 8.92 5.49 -40.44
C HIS A 202 9.49 4.06 -40.35
N GLY A 203 10.31 3.77 -39.34
CA GLY A 203 10.79 2.40 -39.08
C GLY A 203 9.66 1.48 -38.59
N ALA A 204 9.59 0.26 -39.12
CA ALA A 204 8.64 -0.76 -38.67
C ALA A 204 8.77 -1.09 -37.17
N ASP A 205 9.96 -0.88 -36.61
CA ASP A 205 10.26 -1.13 -35.20
C ASP A 205 9.52 -0.16 -34.26
N ILE A 206 9.26 1.08 -34.68
CA ILE A 206 8.61 2.13 -33.87
C ILE A 206 7.20 1.71 -33.43
N GLY A 207 6.43 1.05 -34.31
CA GLY A 207 5.09 0.56 -34.00
C GLY A 207 5.08 -0.59 -32.99
N VAL A 208 6.10 -1.45 -33.03
CA VAL A 208 6.26 -2.56 -32.08
C VAL A 208 6.63 -2.04 -30.69
N LEU A 209 7.57 -1.09 -30.61
CA LEU A 209 7.94 -0.46 -29.34
C LEU A 209 6.76 0.30 -28.71
N ASP A 210 5.98 1.06 -29.50
CA ASP A 210 4.83 1.80 -28.95
C ASP A 210 3.71 0.88 -28.43
N ALA A 211 3.43 -0.21 -29.14
CA ALA A 211 2.47 -1.23 -28.68
C ALA A 211 2.96 -1.94 -27.40
N PHE A 212 4.25 -2.29 -27.35
CA PHE A 212 4.86 -2.91 -26.18
C PHE A 212 4.80 -1.98 -24.97
N TYR A 213 5.10 -0.69 -25.17
CA TYR A 213 5.00 0.34 -24.15
C TYR A 213 3.58 0.43 -23.55
N SER A 214 2.56 0.61 -24.40
CA SER A 214 1.18 0.82 -23.96
C SER A 214 0.60 -0.38 -23.19
N ILE A 215 0.84 -1.60 -23.68
CA ILE A 215 0.37 -2.83 -23.03
C ILE A 215 1.18 -3.10 -21.76
N GLY A 216 2.50 -2.96 -21.84
CA GLY A 216 3.42 -3.24 -20.74
C GLY A 216 3.19 -2.32 -19.54
N GLU A 217 3.00 -1.01 -19.76
CA GLU A 217 2.71 -0.04 -18.70
C GLU A 217 1.43 -0.44 -17.94
N THR A 218 0.35 -0.68 -18.69
CA THR A 218 -0.95 -1.06 -18.11
C THR A 218 -0.83 -2.36 -17.31
N LEU A 219 -0.18 -3.38 -17.87
CA LEU A 219 0.02 -4.66 -17.21
C LEU A 219 0.84 -4.52 -15.92
N ALA A 220 1.93 -3.74 -15.96
CA ALA A 220 2.77 -3.50 -14.79
C ALA A 220 1.99 -2.83 -13.65
N VAL A 221 1.21 -1.79 -13.95
CA VAL A 221 0.37 -1.10 -12.97
C VAL A 221 -0.70 -2.04 -12.38
N LEU A 222 -1.33 -2.87 -13.21
CA LEU A 222 -2.31 -3.86 -12.75
C LEU A 222 -1.67 -4.92 -11.83
N MET A 223 -0.50 -5.44 -12.18
CA MET A 223 0.22 -6.42 -11.36
C MET A 223 0.59 -5.84 -9.99
N VAL A 224 1.17 -4.64 -9.96
CA VAL A 224 1.52 -3.96 -8.70
C VAL A 224 0.27 -3.68 -7.87
N SER A 225 -0.80 -3.19 -8.49
CA SER A 225 -2.07 -2.88 -7.81
C SER A 225 -2.73 -4.13 -7.22
N LEU A 226 -2.81 -5.21 -8.00
CA LEU A 226 -3.36 -6.49 -7.54
C LEU A 226 -2.51 -7.09 -6.42
N GLY A 227 -1.19 -7.02 -6.52
CA GLY A 227 -0.30 -7.50 -5.47
C GLY A 227 -0.49 -6.73 -4.16
N LEU A 228 -0.70 -5.42 -4.25
CA LEU A 228 -1.02 -4.56 -3.11
C LEU A 228 -2.40 -4.84 -2.49
N ILE A 229 -3.38 -5.28 -3.28
CA ILE A 229 -4.69 -5.72 -2.78
C ILE A 229 -4.56 -7.06 -2.06
N ILE A 230 -3.85 -8.03 -2.66
CA ILE A 230 -3.63 -9.36 -2.09
C ILE A 230 -2.93 -9.29 -0.74
N VAL A 231 -1.88 -8.47 -0.61
CA VAL A 231 -1.13 -8.29 0.66
C VAL A 231 -2.02 -7.69 1.76
N ARG A 232 -3.07 -6.94 1.41
CA ARG A 232 -3.97 -6.30 2.39
C ARG A 232 -5.04 -7.25 2.93
N MET A 233 -5.61 -8.10 2.08
CA MET A 233 -6.77 -8.92 2.42
C MET A 233 -6.61 -9.80 3.68
N PRO A 234 -5.54 -10.60 3.86
CA PRO A 234 -5.48 -11.58 4.95
C PRO A 234 -5.43 -10.93 6.34
N GLY A 235 -4.83 -9.74 6.47
CA GLY A 235 -4.76 -9.02 7.75
C GLY A 235 -6.10 -8.39 8.16
N GLN A 236 -6.87 -7.86 7.20
CA GLN A 236 -8.23 -7.36 7.47
C GLN A 236 -9.18 -8.52 7.76
N LEU A 237 -9.17 -9.57 6.93
CA LEU A 237 -10.09 -10.69 7.08
C LEU A 237 -9.91 -11.40 8.42
N HIS A 238 -8.66 -11.56 8.88
CA HIS A 238 -8.39 -12.20 10.17
C HIS A 238 -8.88 -11.34 11.34
N ARG A 239 -8.64 -10.03 11.32
CA ARG A 239 -9.08 -9.10 12.37
C ARG A 239 -10.60 -8.93 12.41
N GLU A 240 -11.25 -8.86 11.26
CA GLU A 240 -12.71 -8.81 11.13
C GLU A 240 -13.33 -10.13 11.61
N ARG A 241 -12.75 -11.29 11.25
CA ARG A 241 -13.21 -12.59 11.74
C ARG A 241 -13.05 -12.73 13.24
N LEU A 242 -11.92 -12.29 13.79
CA LEU A 242 -11.68 -12.31 15.24
C LEU A 242 -12.68 -11.39 15.95
N GLY A 243 -12.83 -10.14 15.48
CA GLY A 243 -13.81 -9.22 16.02
C GLY A 243 -15.25 -9.74 15.96
N PHE A 244 -15.63 -10.38 14.85
CA PHE A 244 -16.96 -11.00 14.69
C PHE A 244 -17.14 -12.21 15.61
N ARG A 245 -16.14 -13.09 15.70
CA ARG A 245 -16.16 -14.24 16.64
C ARG A 245 -16.24 -13.77 18.09
N SER A 246 -15.44 -12.77 18.47
CA SER A 246 -15.48 -12.18 19.81
C SER A 246 -16.84 -11.54 20.11
N ARG A 247 -17.49 -10.88 19.14
CA ARG A 247 -18.86 -10.37 19.30
C ARG A 247 -19.90 -11.46 19.49
N ILE A 248 -19.83 -12.55 18.70
CA ILE A 248 -20.72 -13.70 18.88
C ILE A 248 -20.52 -14.32 20.26
N LEU A 249 -19.26 -14.49 20.70
CA LEU A 249 -18.95 -15.02 22.03
C LEU A 249 -19.45 -14.08 23.14
N LEU A 250 -19.30 -12.77 23.00
CA LEU A 250 -19.85 -11.79 23.95
C LEU A 250 -21.37 -11.89 24.09
N ILE A 251 -22.09 -12.08 22.97
CA ILE A 251 -23.56 -12.28 22.97
C ILE A 251 -23.92 -13.60 23.66
N LYS A 252 -23.19 -14.68 23.37
CA LYS A 252 -23.43 -16.01 23.96
C LYS A 252 -23.08 -16.08 25.45
N LEU A 253 -22.03 -15.37 25.88
CA LEU A 253 -21.60 -15.28 27.29
C LEU A 253 -22.48 -14.34 28.11
N PHE A 254 -23.19 -13.40 27.49
CA PHE A 254 -24.03 -12.44 28.20
C PHE A 254 -25.06 -13.06 29.18
N PRO A 255 -25.87 -14.07 28.80
CA PRO A 255 -26.81 -14.70 29.74
C PRO A 255 -26.10 -15.39 30.91
N LEU A 256 -24.92 -15.96 30.68
CA LEU A 256 -24.11 -16.60 31.73
C LEU A 256 -23.52 -15.56 32.69
N TRP A 257 -22.92 -14.51 32.13
CA TRP A 257 -22.42 -13.36 32.89
C TRP A 257 -23.54 -12.80 33.77
N ARG A 258 -24.71 -12.48 33.19
CA ARG A 258 -25.85 -11.95 33.95
C ARG A 258 -26.28 -12.87 35.11
N LYS A 259 -26.26 -14.19 34.93
CA LYS A 259 -26.61 -15.16 35.99
C LYS A 259 -25.59 -15.19 37.13
N GLN A 260 -24.29 -15.20 36.81
CA GLN A 260 -23.23 -15.25 37.82
C GLN A 260 -23.08 -13.91 38.54
N THR A 261 -23.15 -12.84 37.78
CA THR A 261 -22.93 -11.48 38.25
C THR A 261 -24.10 -10.91 39.06
N ALA A 262 -25.33 -11.38 38.82
CA ALA A 262 -26.50 -10.99 39.62
C ALA A 262 -26.37 -11.39 41.11
N GLN A 263 -25.54 -12.39 41.42
CA GLN A 263 -25.33 -12.85 42.80
C GLN A 263 -24.27 -12.03 43.54
N ARG A 264 -23.37 -11.33 42.82
CA ARG A 264 -22.26 -10.54 43.37
C ARG A 264 -21.92 -9.33 42.50
N PRO A 265 -22.69 -8.23 42.62
CA PRO A 265 -22.47 -7.02 41.84
C PRO A 265 -21.20 -6.25 42.23
N ASP A 266 -20.61 -6.56 43.38
CA ASP A 266 -19.36 -6.01 43.93
C ASP A 266 -18.11 -6.42 43.14
N LEU A 267 -18.16 -7.55 42.43
CA LEU A 267 -17.07 -8.07 41.60
C LEU A 267 -17.10 -7.54 40.15
N VAL A 268 -18.00 -6.59 39.86
CA VAL A 268 -18.27 -6.11 38.49
C VAL A 268 -17.66 -4.75 38.30
N LEU A 269 -16.72 -4.64 37.37
CA LEU A 269 -16.04 -3.38 37.14
C LEU A 269 -16.88 -2.36 36.32
N GLU A 270 -18.02 -2.74 35.73
CA GLU A 270 -18.89 -1.82 34.93
C GLU A 270 -20.39 -2.16 35.04
N PRO A 271 -21.30 -1.16 35.19
CA PRO A 271 -22.72 -1.41 35.36
C PRO A 271 -23.40 -2.01 34.10
N PRO A 272 -24.47 -2.81 34.28
CA PRO A 272 -25.08 -3.61 33.21
C PRO A 272 -25.76 -2.81 32.07
N ILE A 273 -26.09 -1.53 32.30
CA ILE A 273 -26.87 -0.71 31.36
C ILE A 273 -26.02 -0.22 30.18
N SER A 274 -24.69 -0.15 30.31
CA SER A 274 -23.77 0.21 29.22
C SER A 274 -23.42 -0.95 28.28
N ASN A 275 -23.87 -2.18 28.57
CA ASN A 275 -23.31 -3.39 27.95
C ASN A 275 -23.91 -3.81 26.60
N ALA A 276 -25.17 -3.48 26.30
CA ALA A 276 -25.75 -3.77 24.98
C ALA A 276 -25.08 -2.93 23.88
N LEU A 277 -24.84 -1.64 24.17
CA LEU A 277 -24.13 -0.70 23.30
C LEU A 277 -22.61 -0.98 23.26
N ASN A 278 -22.02 -1.53 24.31
CA ASN A 278 -20.60 -1.90 24.34
C ASN A 278 -20.23 -3.04 23.38
N THR A 279 -21.16 -3.95 23.02
CA THR A 279 -20.91 -5.02 22.02
C THR A 279 -20.47 -4.45 20.65
N PHE A 280 -20.81 -3.19 20.38
CA PHE A 280 -20.44 -2.45 19.17
C PHE A 280 -19.24 -1.49 19.36
N ARG A 281 -18.66 -1.38 20.57
CA ARG A 281 -17.47 -0.53 20.79
C ARG A 281 -16.23 -1.10 20.10
N ARG A 282 -15.27 -0.20 19.82
CA ARG A 282 -13.93 -0.56 19.36
C ARG A 282 -13.28 -1.45 20.43
N HIS A 283 -12.66 -2.57 20.02
CA HIS A 283 -11.97 -3.59 20.86
C HIS A 283 -12.86 -4.68 21.52
N PRO A 284 -13.54 -5.54 20.73
CA PRO A 284 -14.34 -6.66 21.26
C PRO A 284 -13.50 -7.73 21.97
N GLU A 285 -12.22 -7.87 21.64
CA GLU A 285 -11.28 -8.82 22.28
C GLU A 285 -11.02 -8.46 23.75
N THR A 286 -10.76 -7.19 24.04
CA THR A 286 -10.55 -6.69 25.40
C THR A 286 -11.80 -6.85 26.27
N GLN A 287 -12.98 -6.64 25.68
CA GLN A 287 -14.24 -6.86 26.37
C GLN A 287 -14.50 -8.35 26.63
N LEU A 288 -14.19 -9.21 25.66
CA LEU A 288 -14.31 -10.66 25.83
C LEU A 288 -13.40 -11.13 26.97
N HIS A 289 -12.13 -10.68 26.98
CA HIS A 289 -11.17 -10.99 28.04
C HIS A 289 -11.67 -10.55 29.42
N ARG A 290 -12.14 -9.31 29.53
CA ARG A 290 -12.69 -8.78 30.79
C ARG A 290 -13.90 -9.58 31.28
N ARG A 291 -14.85 -9.93 30.39
CA ARG A 291 -16.02 -10.73 30.79
C ARG A 291 -15.62 -12.14 31.24
N VAL A 292 -14.63 -12.76 30.60
CA VAL A 292 -14.10 -14.06 31.02
C VAL A 292 -13.52 -13.98 32.44
N ILE A 293 -12.73 -12.94 32.72
CA ILE A 293 -12.17 -12.69 34.07
C ILE A 293 -13.29 -12.49 35.09
N GLU A 294 -14.26 -11.62 34.82
CA GLU A 294 -15.38 -11.36 35.75
C GLU A 294 -16.19 -12.65 36.06
N ILE A 295 -16.37 -13.53 35.08
CA ILE A 295 -17.02 -14.83 35.28
C ILE A 295 -16.17 -15.75 36.17
N ARG A 296 -14.85 -15.81 35.93
CA ARG A 296 -13.91 -16.60 36.73
C ARG A 296 -13.75 -16.07 38.15
N ASP A 297 -13.76 -14.77 38.35
CA ASP A 297 -13.70 -14.15 39.67
C ASP A 297 -14.99 -14.45 40.45
N CYS A 298 -16.15 -14.39 39.79
CA CYS A 298 -17.41 -14.84 40.39
C CYS A 298 -17.37 -16.34 40.73
N GLU A 299 -16.75 -17.18 39.90
CA GLU A 299 -16.57 -18.61 40.16
C GLU A 299 -15.65 -18.86 41.36
N MET A 300 -14.48 -18.22 41.41
CA MET A 300 -13.52 -18.37 42.52
C MET A 300 -14.10 -17.85 43.85
N ALA A 301 -14.91 -16.81 43.79
CA ALA A 301 -15.57 -16.24 44.96
C ALA A 301 -16.79 -17.07 45.42
N ARG A 302 -17.28 -18.02 44.60
CA ARG A 302 -18.34 -18.98 44.98
C ARG A 302 -17.75 -20.03 45.92
N GLY A 303 -18.13 -19.93 47.19
CA GLY A 303 -17.97 -21.04 48.13
C GLY A 303 -18.83 -22.26 47.75
N HIS A 304 -18.61 -23.39 48.43
CA HIS A 304 -19.15 -24.74 48.17
C HIS A 304 -20.70 -24.90 48.07
N MET A 305 -21.50 -23.83 48.19
CA MET A 305 -22.96 -23.91 48.33
C MET A 305 -23.78 -23.43 47.13
N ALA A 306 -23.16 -22.92 46.05
CA ALA A 306 -23.90 -22.46 44.86
C ALA A 306 -23.93 -23.55 43.77
N PRO A 307 -25.04 -23.70 43.00
CA PRO A 307 -25.14 -24.70 41.96
C PRO A 307 -24.05 -24.53 40.90
N ALA A 308 -23.29 -25.59 40.62
CA ALA A 308 -22.18 -25.57 39.67
C ALA A 308 -22.62 -25.05 38.29
N MET A 309 -21.70 -24.42 37.55
CA MET A 309 -21.98 -24.07 36.15
C MET A 309 -22.39 -25.32 35.38
N THR A 310 -23.33 -25.17 34.44
CA THR A 310 -23.70 -26.32 33.60
C THR A 310 -22.51 -26.72 32.71
N PRO A 311 -22.37 -27.99 32.30
CA PRO A 311 -21.30 -28.41 31.39
C PRO A 311 -21.27 -27.61 30.06
N ARG A 312 -22.44 -27.15 29.61
CA ARG A 312 -22.58 -26.27 28.43
C ARG A 312 -22.01 -24.87 28.66
N ASP A 313 -22.17 -24.34 29.87
CA ASP A 313 -21.65 -23.04 30.27
C ASP A 313 -20.12 -23.08 30.40
N LEU A 314 -19.59 -24.17 30.96
CA LEU A 314 -18.15 -24.39 31.13
C LEU A 314 -17.43 -24.52 29.78
N SER A 315 -17.96 -25.36 28.88
CA SER A 315 -17.40 -25.52 27.52
C SER A 315 -17.43 -24.23 26.69
N LEU A 316 -18.43 -23.36 26.93
CA LEU A 316 -18.52 -22.06 26.26
C LEU A 316 -17.48 -21.06 26.80
N LEU A 317 -17.19 -21.11 28.09
CA LEU A 317 -16.13 -20.33 28.74
C LEU A 317 -14.73 -20.80 28.28
N GLU A 318 -14.47 -22.11 28.29
CA GLU A 318 -13.23 -22.71 27.78
C GLU A 318 -12.99 -22.36 26.31
N HIS A 319 -14.05 -22.37 25.49
CA HIS A 319 -13.94 -21.96 24.09
C HIS A 319 -13.59 -20.48 23.94
N ALA A 320 -14.08 -19.60 24.83
CA ALA A 320 -13.71 -18.20 24.84
C ALA A 320 -12.26 -17.98 25.31
N GLU A 321 -11.79 -18.74 26.30
CA GLU A 321 -10.41 -18.75 26.78
C GLU A 321 -9.42 -19.25 25.71
N ASP A 322 -9.75 -20.32 24.97
CA ASP A 322 -8.95 -20.85 23.86
C ASP A 322 -8.85 -19.86 22.69
N VAL A 323 -9.94 -19.13 22.40
CA VAL A 323 -9.91 -18.06 21.39
C VAL A 323 -9.02 -16.89 21.83
N LEU A 324 -8.98 -16.54 23.11
CA LEU A 324 -8.12 -15.47 23.62
C LEU A 324 -6.65 -15.89 23.70
N THR A 325 -6.34 -17.10 24.18
CA THR A 325 -4.97 -17.60 24.36
C THR A 325 -4.25 -17.89 23.05
N ARG A 326 -4.95 -18.35 22.00
CA ARG A 326 -4.35 -18.53 20.66
C ARG A 326 -3.94 -17.22 19.97
N HIS A 327 -4.34 -16.07 20.52
CA HIS A 327 -4.16 -14.76 19.89
C HIS A 327 -3.42 -13.74 20.78
N ALA A 328 -2.95 -14.14 21.98
CA ALA A 328 -2.05 -13.38 22.85
C ALA A 328 -0.59 -13.56 22.42
#